data_AF-A0A8S8XLH1-F1
#
_entry.id   AF-A0A8S8XLH1-F1
#
_cell.length_a   1.000
_cell.length_b   1.000
_cell.length_c   1.000
_cell.angle_alpha   90.00
_cell.angle_beta   90.00
_cell.angle_gamma   90.00
#
_symmetry.space_group_name_H-M   'P 1'
#
loop_
_entity.id
_entity.type
_entity.pdbx_description
1 polymer ?
#
loop_
_entity_poly.entity_id
_entity_poly.type
_entity_poly.pdbx_seq_one_letter_code
_entity_poly.pdbx_strand_id
1 'polypeptide(L)'
;MSLAANDGFALQLHVEGELESTYRDMAAMAEKSGLQKDRLIRHYSPPNVEAKITQGLTPSVLAGKGALATLLATAEQCSHGFMLETDYMDDLRRPGAVLGPKTVPKRTNQLLNAGIDEELLWRAHVDLPNKLYGQE
;
A
#
# COMPACT_ATOMS: atom_id res chain seq x y z
N MET A 1 -17.33 1.60 5.15
CA MET A 1 -17.08 0.26 4.58
C MET A 1 -18.32 -0.31 3.90
N SER A 2 -19.49 -0.37 4.54
CA SER A 2 -20.70 -0.91 3.91
C SER A 2 -21.10 -0.19 2.60
N LEU A 3 -20.97 1.14 2.53
CA LEU A 3 -21.18 1.87 1.27
C LEU A 3 -20.20 1.43 0.16
N ALA A 4 -18.92 1.32 0.49
CA ALA A 4 -17.89 0.84 -0.44
C ALA A 4 -18.16 -0.59 -0.91
N ALA A 5 -18.65 -1.46 -0.02
CA ALA A 5 -19.05 -2.82 -0.35
C ALA A 5 -20.26 -2.84 -1.30
N ASN A 6 -21.28 -2.01 -1.03
CA ASN A 6 -22.50 -1.94 -1.83
C ASN A 6 -22.24 -1.41 -3.24
N ASP A 7 -21.43 -0.35 -3.36
CA ASP A 7 -21.20 0.35 -4.61
C ASP A 7 -19.94 -0.16 -5.35
N GLY A 8 -19.20 -1.09 -4.74
CA GLY A 8 -18.07 -1.77 -5.38
C GLY A 8 -16.81 -0.93 -5.56
N PHE A 9 -16.60 0.12 -4.75
CA PHE A 9 -15.39 0.96 -4.81
C PHE A 9 -14.36 0.59 -3.73
N ALA A 10 -13.08 0.87 -4.01
CA ALA A 10 -12.01 0.67 -3.05
C ALA A 10 -12.04 1.75 -1.94
N LEU A 11 -11.72 1.36 -0.71
CA LEU A 11 -11.68 2.26 0.45
C LEU A 11 -10.24 2.43 0.93
N GLN A 12 -9.70 3.63 0.81
CA GLN A 12 -8.38 3.97 1.34
C GLN A 12 -8.51 4.69 2.69
N LEU A 13 -7.90 4.13 3.72
CA LEU A 13 -7.96 4.66 5.09
C LEU A 13 -6.58 5.05 5.59
N HIS A 14 -6.49 6.25 6.16
CA HIS A 14 -5.40 6.61 7.06
C HIS A 14 -5.69 6.02 8.44
N VAL A 15 -4.73 5.29 9.00
CA VAL A 15 -4.91 4.58 10.27
C VAL A 15 -3.64 4.66 11.09
N GLU A 16 -3.75 5.18 12.30
CA GLU A 16 -2.68 5.18 13.28
C GLU A 16 -2.75 3.91 14.13
N GLY A 17 -1.60 3.31 14.43
CA GLY A 17 -1.53 2.16 15.33
C GLY A 17 -0.49 1.10 14.95
N GLU A 18 -0.40 0.11 15.82
CA GLU A 18 0.54 -1.02 15.70
C GLU A 18 0.33 -1.83 14.42
N LEU A 19 1.41 -2.42 13.90
CA LEU A 19 1.41 -3.09 12.61
C LEU A 19 0.32 -4.18 12.50
N GLU A 20 0.41 -5.23 13.32
CA GLU A 20 -0.42 -6.43 13.20
C GLU A 20 -1.85 -6.25 13.71
N SER A 21 -2.04 -5.63 14.89
CA SER A 21 -3.38 -5.45 15.45
C SER A 21 -4.24 -4.56 14.58
N THR A 22 -3.69 -3.48 14.03
CA THR A 22 -4.44 -2.60 13.13
C THR A 22 -4.90 -3.35 11.87
N TYR A 23 -4.04 -4.17 11.24
CA TYR A 23 -4.46 -4.96 10.08
C TYR A 23 -5.56 -5.96 10.42
N ARG A 24 -5.44 -6.66 11.55
CA ARG A 24 -6.45 -7.62 12.02
C ARG A 24 -7.80 -6.93 12.29
N ASP A 25 -7.79 -5.80 12.97
CA ASP A 25 -9.01 -5.08 13.32
C ASP A 25 -9.69 -4.53 12.06
N MET A 26 -8.91 -3.98 11.12
CA MET A 26 -9.43 -3.53 9.81
C MET A 26 -10.00 -4.70 8.98
N ALA A 27 -9.33 -5.86 8.98
CA ALA A 27 -9.83 -7.06 8.29
C ALA A 27 -11.18 -7.51 8.86
N ALA A 28 -11.32 -7.54 10.18
CA ALA A 28 -12.58 -7.87 10.85
C ALA A 28 -13.70 -6.86 10.50
N MET A 29 -13.36 -5.57 10.42
CA MET A 29 -14.32 -4.53 9.99
C MET A 29 -14.75 -4.71 8.53
N ALA A 30 -13.82 -5.08 7.63
CA ALA A 30 -14.12 -5.36 6.23
C ALA A 30 -15.07 -6.57 6.10
N GLU A 31 -14.75 -7.67 6.79
CA GLU A 31 -15.57 -8.88 6.82
C GLU A 31 -16.98 -8.60 7.35
N LYS A 32 -17.10 -7.89 8.46
CA LYS A 32 -18.41 -7.48 9.02
C LYS A 32 -19.22 -6.62 8.06
N SER A 33 -18.55 -5.84 7.22
CA SER A 33 -19.19 -4.92 6.28
C SER A 33 -19.44 -5.52 4.89
N GLY A 34 -18.97 -6.75 4.63
CA GLY A 34 -19.01 -7.38 3.30
C GLY A 34 -18.02 -6.77 2.28
N LEU A 35 -17.06 -5.95 2.72
CA LEU A 35 -16.04 -5.37 1.83
C LEU A 35 -14.95 -6.41 1.55
N GLN A 36 -14.62 -6.62 0.27
CA GLN A 36 -13.46 -7.45 -0.10
C GLN A 36 -12.18 -6.87 0.52
N LYS A 37 -11.40 -7.69 1.22
CA LYS A 37 -10.24 -7.21 1.98
C LYS A 37 -9.19 -6.54 1.09
N ASP A 38 -8.98 -7.04 -0.12
CA ASP A 38 -8.06 -6.46 -1.10
C ASP A 38 -8.49 -5.06 -1.59
N ARG A 39 -9.78 -4.70 -1.45
CA ARG A 39 -10.32 -3.36 -1.72
C ARG A 39 -10.22 -2.41 -0.53
N LEU A 40 -9.71 -2.86 0.61
CA LEU A 40 -9.42 -2.01 1.75
C LEU A 40 -7.92 -1.69 1.76
N ILE A 41 -7.60 -0.43 1.47
CA ILE A 41 -6.22 0.07 1.41
C ILE A 41 -5.86 0.68 2.76
N ARG A 42 -4.76 0.21 3.35
CA ARG A 42 -4.09 0.94 4.44
C ARG A 42 -3.13 1.93 3.80
N HIS A 43 -3.53 3.19 3.77
CA HIS A 43 -2.65 4.29 3.39
C HIS A 43 -1.65 4.56 4.52
N TYR A 44 -0.48 5.06 4.17
CA TYR A 44 0.65 5.26 5.06
C TYR A 44 1.06 3.95 5.74
N SER A 45 1.07 2.84 4.99
CA SER A 45 1.36 1.54 5.58
C SER A 45 2.84 1.39 5.92
N PRO A 46 3.17 0.66 7.00
CA PRO A 46 4.54 0.21 7.23
C PRO A 46 5.02 -0.70 6.08
N PRO A 47 6.34 -0.87 5.91
CA PRO A 47 6.91 -1.55 4.75
C PRO A 47 6.86 -3.08 4.81
N ASN A 48 6.41 -3.68 5.92
CA ASN A 48 6.20 -5.13 5.96
C ASN A 48 4.88 -5.46 5.24
N VAL A 49 5.01 -6.13 4.10
CA VAL A 49 3.89 -6.50 3.22
C VAL A 49 3.56 -7.99 3.24
N GLU A 50 4.09 -8.75 4.21
CA GLU A 50 3.80 -10.18 4.36
C GLU A 50 2.29 -10.42 4.48
N ALA A 51 1.77 -11.41 3.76
CA ALA A 51 0.34 -11.76 3.76
C ALA A 51 -0.18 -12.07 5.18
N LYS A 52 0.66 -12.68 6.03
CA LYS A 52 0.34 -12.98 7.43
C LYS A 52 0.18 -11.72 8.29
N ILE A 53 0.77 -10.60 7.88
CA ILE A 53 0.71 -9.31 8.57
C ILE A 53 -0.43 -8.47 7.99
N THR A 54 -0.55 -8.37 6.67
CA THR A 54 -1.54 -7.52 6.01
C THR A 54 -2.97 -8.07 6.08
N GLN A 55 -3.15 -9.35 6.45
CA GLN A 55 -4.46 -9.98 6.62
C GLN A 55 -5.35 -9.92 5.36
N GLY A 56 -4.71 -9.83 4.19
CA GLY A 56 -5.38 -9.70 2.88
C GLY A 56 -5.80 -8.28 2.51
N LEU A 57 -5.45 -7.27 3.31
CA LEU A 57 -5.60 -5.86 2.93
C LEU A 57 -4.53 -5.48 1.91
N THR A 58 -4.79 -4.40 1.17
CA THR A 58 -3.79 -3.79 0.29
C THR A 58 -2.95 -2.77 1.06
N PRO A 59 -1.65 -3.01 1.29
CA PRO A 59 -0.76 -2.01 1.85
C PRO A 59 -0.37 -0.96 0.79
N SER A 60 -0.48 0.33 1.13
CA SER A 60 0.14 1.42 0.38
C SER A 60 1.32 1.96 1.17
N VAL A 61 2.52 1.48 0.81
CA VAL A 61 3.74 1.66 1.61
C VAL A 61 4.34 3.03 1.37
N LEU A 62 4.60 3.77 2.45
CA LEU A 62 5.34 5.03 2.37
C LEU A 62 6.79 4.77 1.92
N ALA A 63 7.19 5.36 0.79
CA ALA A 63 8.51 5.20 0.14
C ALA A 63 9.67 5.94 0.86
N GLY A 64 9.59 6.03 2.19
CA GLY A 64 10.53 6.73 3.06
C GLY A 64 11.88 6.01 3.25
N LYS A 65 12.74 6.61 4.08
CA LYS A 65 14.00 5.98 4.50
C LYS A 65 13.67 4.77 5.37
N GLY A 66 14.28 3.62 5.08
CA GLY A 66 14.08 2.36 5.83
C GLY A 66 13.11 1.38 5.18
N ALA A 67 12.24 1.81 4.27
CA ALA A 67 11.27 0.92 3.62
C ALA A 67 11.92 -0.19 2.77
N LEU A 68 13.04 0.12 2.11
CA LEU A 68 13.70 -0.81 1.17
C LEU A 68 14.12 -2.14 1.79
N ALA A 69 14.78 -2.11 2.95
CA ALA A 69 15.30 -3.33 3.55
C ALA A 69 14.17 -4.30 3.91
N THR A 70 13.07 -3.77 4.47
CA THR A 70 11.89 -4.58 4.79
C THR A 70 11.15 -5.03 3.54
N LEU A 71 11.00 -4.17 2.53
CA LEU A 71 10.38 -4.56 1.26
C LEU A 71 11.18 -5.67 0.57
N LEU A 72 12.51 -5.59 0.54
CA LEU A 72 13.37 -6.65 0.01
C LEU A 72 13.17 -7.98 0.73
N ALA A 73 12.94 -7.94 2.04
CA ALA A 73 12.71 -9.15 2.84
C ALA A 73 11.29 -9.71 2.73
N THR A 74 10.29 -8.90 2.35
CA THR A 74 8.86 -9.25 2.51
C THR A 74 8.03 -9.18 1.23
N ALA A 75 8.53 -8.56 0.16
CA ALA A 75 7.78 -8.32 -1.08
C ALA A 75 7.25 -9.62 -1.71
N GLU A 76 8.07 -10.68 -1.77
CA GLU A 76 7.67 -11.98 -2.31
C GLU A 76 6.63 -12.71 -1.46
N GLN A 77 6.46 -12.29 -0.20
CA GLN A 77 5.52 -12.88 0.76
C GLN A 77 4.17 -12.15 0.80
N CYS A 78 3.97 -11.14 -0.05
CA CYS A 78 2.68 -10.45 -0.16
C CYS A 78 1.60 -11.36 -0.77
N SER A 79 0.33 -11.09 -0.44
CA SER A 79 -0.79 -11.92 -0.92
C SER A 79 -1.10 -11.68 -2.40
N HIS A 80 -1.19 -10.41 -2.79
CA HIS A 80 -1.63 -10.00 -4.14
C HIS A 80 -0.91 -8.75 -4.65
N GLY A 81 0.11 -8.28 -3.94
CA GLY A 81 0.85 -7.05 -4.24
C GLY A 81 0.74 -6.00 -3.13
N PHE A 82 1.37 -4.87 -3.39
CA PHE A 82 1.39 -3.67 -2.55
C PHE A 82 1.54 -2.44 -3.45
N MET A 83 1.20 -1.26 -2.94
CA MET A 83 1.47 0.01 -3.63
C MET A 83 2.64 0.74 -2.95
N LEU A 84 3.25 1.67 -3.68
CA LEU A 84 4.25 2.61 -3.13
C LEU A 84 3.72 4.04 -3.24
N GLU A 85 3.83 4.78 -2.16
CA GLU A 85 3.35 6.16 -2.09
C GLU A 85 4.34 7.11 -1.43
N THR A 86 4.08 8.40 -1.58
CA THR A 86 4.85 9.47 -0.92
C THR A 86 4.06 10.24 0.12
N ASP A 87 2.73 10.07 0.12
CA ASP A 87 1.78 10.95 0.81
C ASP A 87 2.08 12.45 0.52
N TYR A 88 2.28 12.75 -0.77
CA TYR A 88 2.66 14.10 -1.19
C TYR A 88 1.54 15.10 -0.90
N MET A 89 1.88 16.12 -0.11
CA MET A 89 1.04 17.26 0.21
C MET A 89 1.52 18.49 -0.59
N ASP A 90 0.63 19.03 -1.42
CA ASP A 90 0.88 20.22 -2.24
C ASP A 90 0.62 21.53 -1.44
N ASP A 91 1.42 21.75 -0.39
CA ASP A 91 1.40 23.00 0.41
C ASP A 91 2.72 23.77 0.27
N LEU A 92 2.67 24.85 -0.51
CA LEU A 92 3.81 25.75 -0.77
C LEU A 92 4.41 26.37 0.50
N ARG A 93 3.67 26.40 1.62
CA ARG A 93 4.16 26.95 2.89
C ARG A 93 5.05 25.98 3.66
N ARG A 94 5.08 24.70 3.26
CA ARG A 94 5.82 23.63 3.94
C ARG A 94 6.76 22.89 2.96
N PRO A 95 7.68 23.60 2.27
CA PRO A 95 8.57 22.96 1.30
C PRO A 95 9.45 21.91 1.99
N GLY A 96 9.47 20.70 1.44
CA GLY A 96 10.29 19.58 1.95
C GLY A 96 9.75 18.89 3.21
N ALA A 97 8.54 19.22 3.68
CA ALA A 97 7.93 18.54 4.83
C ALA A 97 7.47 17.10 4.54
N VAL A 98 7.32 16.75 3.26
CA VAL A 98 6.85 15.46 2.76
C VAL A 98 7.80 14.90 1.70
N LEU A 99 7.67 13.60 1.41
CA LEU A 99 8.43 12.99 0.32
C LEU A 99 7.95 13.55 -1.03
N GLY A 100 8.88 14.00 -1.86
CA GLY A 100 8.53 14.48 -3.21
C GLY A 100 8.12 13.31 -4.12
N PRO A 101 7.27 13.54 -5.14
CA PRO A 101 6.71 12.48 -6.00
C PRO A 101 7.78 11.66 -6.74
N LYS A 102 8.96 12.24 -7.00
CA LYS A 102 10.13 11.54 -7.57
C LYS A 102 10.71 10.43 -6.67
N THR A 103 10.26 10.33 -5.42
CA THR A 103 10.76 9.33 -4.47
C THR A 103 10.30 7.92 -4.84
N VAL A 104 9.05 7.73 -5.26
CA VAL A 104 8.53 6.43 -5.69
C VAL A 104 9.35 5.82 -6.82
N PRO A 105 9.52 6.46 -8.00
CA PRO A 105 10.32 5.87 -9.08
C PRO A 105 11.79 5.65 -8.67
N LYS A 106 12.36 6.52 -7.83
CA LYS A 106 13.71 6.31 -7.28
C LYS A 106 13.78 5.04 -6.43
N ARG A 107 12.80 4.78 -5.56
CA ARG A 107 12.77 3.56 -4.72
C ARG A 107 12.49 2.32 -5.55
N THR A 108 11.60 2.40 -6.54
CA THR A 108 11.32 1.31 -7.47
C THR A 108 12.57 0.87 -8.22
N ASN A 109 13.36 1.81 -8.77
CA ASN A 109 14.63 1.46 -9.41
C ASN A 109 15.63 0.81 -8.44
N GLN A 110 15.65 1.23 -7.17
CA GLN A 110 16.50 0.60 -6.17
C GLN A 110 16.05 -0.82 -5.82
N LEU A 111 14.74 -1.07 -5.73
CA LEU A 111 14.18 -2.41 -5.50
C LEU A 111 14.46 -3.33 -6.69
N LEU A 112 14.25 -2.86 -7.91
CA LEU A 112 14.55 -3.61 -9.14
C LEU A 112 16.05 -3.98 -9.20
N ASN A 113 16.94 -3.01 -8.99
CA ASN A 113 18.39 -3.24 -8.98
C ASN A 113 18.85 -4.18 -7.84
N ALA A 114 18.05 -4.29 -6.77
CA ALA A 114 18.33 -5.17 -5.65
C ALA A 114 17.70 -6.57 -5.82
N GLY A 115 17.05 -6.84 -6.95
CA GLY A 115 16.57 -8.17 -7.33
C GLY A 115 15.08 -8.42 -7.11
N ILE A 116 14.27 -7.41 -6.77
CA ILE A 116 12.81 -7.58 -6.81
C ILE A 116 12.37 -7.80 -8.25
N ASP A 117 11.51 -8.80 -8.44
CA ASP A 117 10.90 -9.14 -9.72
C ASP A 117 10.21 -7.93 -10.38
N GLU A 118 10.52 -7.70 -11.66
CA GLU A 118 9.91 -6.65 -12.47
C GLU A 118 8.39 -6.82 -12.57
N GLU A 119 7.87 -8.06 -12.66
CA GLU A 119 6.43 -8.31 -12.68
C GLU A 119 5.77 -7.90 -11.36
N LEU A 120 6.46 -8.07 -10.23
CA LEU A 120 5.93 -7.63 -8.93
C LEU A 120 5.88 -6.10 -8.84
N LEU A 121 6.89 -5.41 -9.37
CA LEU A 121 6.91 -3.95 -9.44
C LEU A 121 5.87 -3.41 -10.44
N TRP A 122 5.67 -4.09 -11.56
CA TRP A 122 4.61 -3.79 -12.52
C TRP A 122 3.24 -3.90 -11.85
N ARG A 123 2.99 -5.00 -11.13
CA ARG A 123 1.76 -5.17 -10.36
C ARG A 123 1.55 -4.05 -9.35
N ALA A 124 2.61 -3.61 -8.67
CA ALA A 124 2.54 -2.54 -7.67
C ALA A 124 2.15 -1.17 -8.24
N HIS A 125 2.54 -0.90 -9.49
CA HIS A 125 2.37 0.41 -10.12
C HIS A 125 1.28 0.49 -11.17
N VAL A 126 0.87 -0.63 -11.75
CA VAL A 126 -0.07 -0.68 -12.88
C VAL A 126 -1.26 -1.56 -12.52
N ASP A 127 -1.07 -2.86 -12.35
CA ASP A 127 -2.20 -3.79 -12.25
C ASP A 127 -3.05 -3.55 -11.01
N LEU A 128 -2.42 -3.35 -9.85
CA LEU A 128 -3.11 -3.17 -8.58
C LEU A 128 -3.82 -1.80 -8.51
N PRO A 129 -3.17 -0.66 -8.83
CA PRO A 129 -3.88 0.62 -8.94
C PRO A 129 -5.05 0.57 -9.93
N ASN A 130 -4.86 -0.02 -11.12
CA ASN A 130 -5.93 -0.13 -12.11
C ASN A 130 -7.11 -0.98 -11.63
N LYS A 131 -6.82 -2.07 -10.89
CA LYS A 131 -7.85 -2.91 -10.27
C LYS A 131 -8.65 -2.15 -9.20
N LEU A 132 -8.00 -1.28 -8.43
CA LEU A 132 -8.60 -0.60 -7.29
C LEU A 132 -9.35 0.67 -7.67
N TYR A 133 -8.77 1.48 -8.55
CA TYR A 133 -9.24 2.83 -8.86
C TYR A 133 -9.82 2.98 -10.27
N GLY A 134 -9.73 1.94 -11.11
CA GLY A 134 -10.11 2.00 -12.51
C GLY A 134 -8.89 2.19 -13.42
N GLN A 135 -9.07 1.89 -14.71
CA GLN A 135 -8.03 2.05 -15.72
C GLN A 135 -7.89 3.51 -16.14
N GLU A 136 -6.66 3.95 -16.43
CA GLU A 136 -6.40 5.17 -17.22
C GLU A 136 -6.76 4.99 -18.70
#